data_AF-A0A969PFK1-F1
#
_entry.id   AF-A0A969PFK1-F1
#
_cell.length_a   1.000
_cell.length_b   1.000
_cell.length_c   1.000
_cell.angle_alpha   90.00
_cell.angle_beta   90.00
_cell.angle_gamma   90.00
#
_symmetry.space_group_name_H-M   'P 1'
#
loop_
_entity.id
_entity.type
_entity.pdbx_description
1 polymer ?
#
loop_
_entity_poly.entity_id
_entity_poly.type
_entity_poly.pdbx_seq_one_letter_code
_entity_poly.pdbx_strand_id
1 'polypeptide(L)'
;MTSGRYFMLRIAGRLWITIAVIHVVYGLIMYYSQWKAIAQAGWFNVIAPDQFSPIFDREDAFWFMMMAPFLMILGQLCLWADQQKLTLPISVSGILLGAVAVGLFLIPVSGFWLVLIPSAMMFWSSKTAKSNANAELYLENLNHE
;
A
#
# COMPACT_ATOMS: atom_id res chain seq x y z
N MET A 1 -14.25 -21.42 -10.59
CA MET A 1 -13.48 -20.18 -10.86
C MET A 1 -13.04 -19.41 -9.60
N THR A 2 -13.00 -20.02 -8.41
CA THR A 2 -12.63 -19.34 -7.14
C THR A 2 -11.11 -19.14 -6.96
N SER A 3 -10.28 -19.91 -7.67
CA SER A 3 -8.81 -19.89 -7.58
C SER A 3 -8.18 -18.55 -8.00
N GLY A 4 -8.74 -17.87 -9.00
CA GLY A 4 -8.10 -16.70 -9.63
C GLY A 4 -7.93 -15.50 -8.70
N ARG A 5 -8.94 -15.19 -7.86
CA ARG A 5 -8.89 -14.01 -6.96
C ARG A 5 -7.87 -14.16 -5.85
N TYR A 6 -7.73 -15.35 -5.29
CA TYR A 6 -6.75 -15.65 -4.25
C TYR A 6 -5.33 -15.63 -4.81
N PHE A 7 -5.15 -16.14 -6.03
CA PHE A 7 -3.89 -16.01 -6.75
C PHE A 7 -3.52 -14.54 -7.01
N MET A 8 -4.47 -13.69 -7.39
CA MET A 8 -4.23 -12.25 -7.54
C MET A 8 -3.82 -11.60 -6.22
N LEU A 9 -4.49 -11.90 -5.11
CA LEU A 9 -4.11 -11.37 -3.78
C LEU A 9 -2.70 -11.80 -3.38
N ARG A 10 -2.33 -13.05 -3.66
CA ARG A 10 -0.97 -13.55 -3.41
C ARG A 10 0.09 -12.79 -4.20
N ILE A 11 -0.16 -12.52 -5.48
CA ILE A 11 0.76 -11.73 -6.31
C ILE A 11 0.82 -10.29 -5.81
N ALA A 12 -0.34 -9.66 -5.56
CA ALA A 12 -0.41 -8.30 -5.03
C ALA A 12 0.36 -8.17 -3.71
N GLY A 13 0.22 -9.15 -2.81
CA GLY A 13 0.94 -9.19 -1.54
C GLY A 13 2.45 -9.24 -1.72
N ARG A 14 2.94 -10.11 -2.63
CA ARG A 14 4.37 -10.16 -2.96
C ARG A 14 4.87 -8.87 -3.58
N LEU A 15 4.09 -8.25 -4.48
CA LEU A 15 4.45 -6.98 -5.09
C LEU A 15 4.56 -5.85 -4.06
N TRP A 16 3.59 -5.73 -3.15
CA TRP A 16 3.66 -4.76 -2.05
C TRP A 16 4.92 -4.91 -1.19
N ILE A 17 5.26 -6.15 -0.81
CA ILE A 17 6.47 -6.44 -0.03
C ILE A 17 7.72 -6.08 -0.82
N THR A 18 7.79 -6.47 -2.09
CA THR A 18 8.94 -6.13 -2.97
C THR A 18 9.09 -4.62 -3.10
N ILE A 19 8.00 -3.88 -3.31
CA ILE A 19 8.02 -2.42 -3.39
C ILE A 19 8.46 -1.82 -2.06
N ALA A 20 7.97 -2.33 -0.92
CA ALA A 20 8.40 -1.88 0.41
C ALA A 20 9.91 -2.04 0.61
N VAL A 21 10.48 -3.19 0.22
CA VAL A 21 11.92 -3.45 0.29
C VAL A 21 12.71 -2.52 -0.62
N ILE A 22 12.28 -2.35 -1.88
CA ILE A 22 12.89 -1.42 -2.82
C ILE A 22 12.86 0.00 -2.26
N HIS A 23 11.73 0.41 -1.66
CA HIS A 23 11.54 1.73 -1.07
C HIS A 23 12.50 1.98 0.08
N VAL A 24 12.67 1.00 0.99
CA VAL A 24 13.68 1.07 2.07
C VAL A 24 15.09 1.23 1.51
N VAL A 25 15.49 0.36 0.58
CA VAL A 25 16.84 0.38 0.02
C VAL A 25 17.11 1.69 -0.71
N TYR A 26 16.18 2.12 -1.56
CA TYR A 26 16.28 3.38 -2.28
C TYR A 26 16.33 4.58 -1.32
N GLY A 27 15.50 4.61 -0.29
CA GLY A 27 15.48 5.69 0.70
C GLY A 27 16.76 5.79 1.52
N LEU A 28 17.36 4.65 1.89
CA LEU A 28 18.65 4.64 2.58
C LEU A 28 19.78 5.20 1.71
N ILE A 29 19.78 4.89 0.41
CA ILE A 29 20.80 5.34 -0.53
C ILE A 29 20.61 6.83 -0.84
N MET A 30 19.41 7.22 -1.25
CA MET A 30 19.14 8.58 -1.73
C MET A 30 19.17 9.62 -0.61
N TYR A 31 18.73 9.25 0.59
CA TYR A 31 18.73 10.14 1.74
C TYR A 31 19.91 9.90 2.69
N TYR A 32 21.01 9.32 2.20
CA TYR A 32 22.16 8.95 3.02
C TYR A 32 22.74 10.13 3.83
N SER A 33 22.86 11.31 3.22
CA SER A 33 23.37 12.50 3.91
C SER A 33 22.44 12.96 5.04
N GLN A 34 21.11 12.85 4.84
CA GLN A 34 20.10 13.17 5.83
C GLN A 34 20.13 12.16 6.99
N TRP A 35 20.25 10.86 6.71
CA TRP A 35 20.42 9.83 7.75
C TRP A 35 21.68 10.04 8.57
N LYS A 36 22.80 10.39 7.91
CA LYS A 36 24.05 10.73 8.59
C LYS A 36 23.87 11.96 9.47
N ALA A 37 23.21 13.00 8.98
CA ALA A 37 22.96 14.23 9.73
C ALA A 37 22.04 14.00 10.93
N ILE A 38 21.02 13.14 10.79
CA ILE A 38 20.17 12.68 11.90
C ILE A 38 21.05 11.97 12.93
N ALA A 39 21.79 10.93 12.53
CA ALA A 39 22.63 10.17 13.45
C ALA A 39 23.65 11.04 14.21
N GLN A 40 24.25 12.05 13.56
CA GLN A 40 25.17 13.00 14.18
C GLN A 40 24.49 13.96 15.16
N ALA A 41 23.23 14.32 14.92
CA ALA A 41 22.45 15.17 15.82
C ALA A 41 21.84 14.40 17.00
N GLY A 42 21.87 13.07 16.99
CA GLY A 42 21.16 12.19 17.91
C GLY A 42 19.86 11.66 17.30
N TRP A 43 19.10 10.84 18.04
CA TRP A 43 17.88 10.20 17.50
C TRP A 43 16.58 10.82 17.99
N PHE A 44 16.62 11.65 19.04
CA PHE A 44 15.45 12.17 19.70
C PHE A 44 15.21 13.64 19.34
N ASN A 45 14.02 13.94 18.82
CA ASN A 45 13.58 15.30 18.46
C ASN A 45 14.54 16.06 17.51
N VAL A 46 15.14 15.38 16.52
CA VAL A 46 16.13 15.98 15.60
C VAL A 46 15.62 16.22 14.17
N ILE A 47 14.45 15.69 13.83
CA ILE A 47 13.85 15.83 12.48
C ILE A 47 13.09 17.16 12.40
N ALA A 48 12.20 17.39 13.36
CA ALA A 48 11.39 18.61 13.49
C ALA A 48 11.47 19.14 14.94
N PRO A 49 12.65 19.60 15.40
CA PRO A 49 12.82 20.13 16.77
C PRO A 49 11.91 21.34 17.04
N ASP A 50 11.61 22.12 16.01
CA ASP A 50 10.60 23.16 15.99
C ASP A 50 9.58 22.83 14.90
N GLN A 51 8.32 22.63 15.29
CA GLN A 51 7.22 22.31 14.39
C GLN A 51 6.88 23.43 13.38
N PHE A 52 7.24 24.68 13.69
CA PHE A 52 7.02 25.82 12.80
C PHE A 52 8.23 26.11 11.91
N SER A 53 9.37 25.46 12.17
CA SER A 53 10.60 25.57 11.38
C SER A 53 11.32 24.22 11.34
N PRO A 54 10.73 23.19 10.70
CA PRO A 54 11.35 21.88 10.64
C PRO A 54 12.55 21.88 9.70
N ILE A 55 13.40 20.87 9.85
CA ILE A 55 14.51 20.62 8.92
C ILE A 55 13.94 19.80 7.75
N PHE A 56 13.39 20.48 6.75
CA PHE A 56 12.63 19.87 5.64
C PHE A 56 13.34 18.69 4.98
N ASP A 57 14.65 18.76 4.74
CA ASP A 57 15.40 17.64 4.15
C ASP A 57 15.33 16.36 5.01
N ARG A 58 15.36 16.49 6.34
CA ARG A 58 15.24 15.35 7.27
C ARG A 58 13.82 14.84 7.33
N GLU A 59 12.83 15.73 7.23
CA GLU A 59 11.42 15.34 7.16
C GLU A 59 11.13 14.55 5.88
N ASP A 60 11.65 14.99 4.73
CA ASP A 60 11.49 14.28 3.47
C ASP A 60 12.05 12.86 3.57
N ALA A 61 13.28 12.72 4.10
CA ALA A 61 13.89 11.41 4.35
C ALA A 61 13.02 10.55 5.28
N PHE A 62 12.55 11.14 6.38
CA PHE A 62 11.72 10.46 7.37
C PHE A 62 10.39 9.98 6.77
N TRP A 63 9.61 10.86 6.16
CA TRP A 63 8.30 10.52 5.60
C TRP A 63 8.42 9.58 4.42
N PHE A 64 9.47 9.73 3.61
CA PHE A 64 9.81 8.75 2.58
C PHE A 64 9.98 7.36 3.21
N MET A 65 10.85 7.20 4.20
CA MET A 65 11.07 5.90 4.83
C MET A 65 9.86 5.38 5.60
N MET A 66 9.08 6.27 6.21
CA MET A 66 7.90 5.91 7.00
C MET A 66 6.78 5.28 6.16
N MET A 67 6.80 5.41 4.83
CA MET A 67 5.88 4.66 3.97
C MET A 67 6.17 3.16 3.91
N ALA A 68 7.43 2.74 4.05
CA ALA A 68 7.80 1.33 3.94
C ALA A 68 7.00 0.37 4.86
N PRO A 69 6.81 0.64 6.17
CA PRO A 69 6.00 -0.23 7.01
C PRO A 69 4.54 -0.32 6.57
N PHE A 70 3.93 0.76 6.07
CA PHE A 70 2.55 0.71 5.55
C PHE A 70 2.45 -0.15 4.28
N LEU A 71 3.41 -0.02 3.37
CA LEU A 71 3.51 -0.87 2.17
C LEU A 71 3.67 -2.35 2.57
N MET A 72 4.50 -2.63 3.57
CA MET A 72 4.70 -3.97 4.11
C MET A 72 3.41 -4.54 4.72
N ILE A 73 2.68 -3.74 5.51
CA ILE A 73 1.39 -4.13 6.11
C ILE A 73 0.38 -4.49 5.02
N LEU A 74 0.26 -3.69 3.96
CA LEU A 74 -0.63 -4.00 2.83
C LEU A 74 -0.26 -5.34 2.17
N GLY A 75 1.04 -5.59 2.01
CA GLY A 75 1.53 -6.86 1.50
C GLY A 75 1.16 -8.06 2.37
N GLN A 76 1.39 -7.94 3.67
CA GLN A 76 1.04 -8.98 4.64
C GLN A 76 -0.46 -9.22 4.71
N LEU A 77 -1.28 -8.17 4.67
CA LEU A 77 -2.75 -8.29 4.64
C LEU A 77 -3.24 -9.04 3.40
N CYS A 78 -2.64 -8.80 2.24
CA CYS A 78 -2.97 -9.54 1.02
C CYS A 78 -2.62 -11.04 1.13
N LEU A 79 -1.43 -11.36 1.66
CA LEU A 79 -1.00 -12.75 1.86
C LEU A 79 -1.86 -13.45 2.91
N TRP A 80 -2.17 -12.77 4.02
CA TRP A 80 -3.07 -13.27 5.04
C TRP A 80 -4.46 -13.54 4.48
N ALA A 81 -5.03 -12.62 3.69
CA ALA A 81 -6.34 -12.81 3.06
C ALA A 81 -6.36 -14.01 2.10
N ASP A 82 -5.30 -14.21 1.30
CA ASP A 82 -5.15 -15.43 0.47
C ASP A 82 -5.12 -16.70 1.32
N GLN A 83 -4.34 -16.71 2.41
CA GLN A 83 -4.23 -17.87 3.31
C GLN A 83 -5.57 -18.22 3.96
N GLN A 84 -6.31 -17.21 4.42
CA GLN A 84 -7.62 -17.39 5.04
C GLN A 84 -8.76 -17.61 4.03
N LYS A 85 -8.46 -17.57 2.72
CA LYS A 85 -9.47 -17.61 1.64
C LYS A 85 -10.54 -16.52 1.78
N LEU A 86 -10.14 -15.39 2.35
CA LEU A 86 -10.95 -14.17 2.49
C LEU A 86 -10.62 -13.18 1.37
N THR A 87 -11.46 -12.16 1.26
CA THR A 87 -11.22 -11.01 0.38
C THR A 87 -11.13 -9.75 1.22
N LEU A 88 -10.29 -8.82 0.79
CA LEU A 88 -10.22 -7.50 1.42
C LEU A 88 -11.44 -6.65 1.03
N PRO A 89 -11.91 -5.74 1.90
CA PRO A 89 -12.99 -4.83 1.55
C PRO A 89 -12.65 -3.97 0.33
N ILE A 90 -13.59 -3.83 -0.61
CA ILE A 90 -13.37 -3.04 -1.84
C ILE A 90 -13.06 -1.57 -1.53
N SER A 91 -13.54 -1.04 -0.40
CA SER A 91 -13.26 0.31 0.07
C SER A 91 -11.77 0.55 0.30
N VAL A 92 -11.03 -0.42 0.85
CA VAL A 92 -9.58 -0.32 1.08
C VAL A 92 -8.86 -0.11 -0.24
N SER A 93 -9.13 -0.97 -1.22
CA SER A 93 -8.54 -0.85 -2.55
C SER A 93 -8.97 0.41 -3.31
N GLY A 94 -10.21 0.88 -3.10
CA GLY A 94 -10.72 2.11 -3.72
C GLY A 94 -10.02 3.35 -3.17
N ILE A 95 -9.83 3.43 -1.84
CA ILE A 95 -9.09 4.53 -1.20
C ILE A 95 -7.63 4.54 -1.68
N LEU A 96 -6.99 3.36 -1.75
CA LEU A 96 -5.63 3.24 -2.27
C LEU A 96 -5.53 3.75 -3.71
N LEU A 97 -6.43 3.32 -4.60
CA LEU A 97 -6.45 3.80 -5.98
C LEU A 97 -6.70 5.31 -6.08
N GLY A 98 -7.56 5.87 -5.23
CA GLY A 98 -7.76 7.32 -5.14
C GLY A 98 -6.48 8.05 -4.73
N ALA A 99 -5.79 7.57 -3.70
CA ALA A 99 -4.52 8.13 -3.25
C ALA A 99 -3.43 8.02 -4.34
N VAL A 100 -3.36 6.89 -5.04
CA VAL A 100 -2.45 6.70 -6.18
C VAL A 100 -2.77 7.67 -7.31
N ALA A 101 -4.05 7.88 -7.64
CA ALA A 101 -4.45 8.83 -8.69
C ALA A 101 -4.03 10.27 -8.33
N VAL A 102 -4.25 10.69 -7.07
CA VAL A 102 -3.79 11.99 -6.58
C VAL A 102 -2.26 12.10 -6.67
N GLY A 103 -1.54 11.08 -6.22
CA GLY A 103 -0.08 11.05 -6.27
C GLY A 103 0.48 11.11 -7.69
N LEU A 104 -0.10 10.36 -8.63
CA LEU A 104 0.27 10.40 -10.05
C LEU A 104 -0.04 11.74 -10.72
N PHE A 105 -1.12 12.41 -10.30
CA PHE A 105 -1.49 13.72 -10.83
C PHE A 105 -0.55 14.82 -10.32
N LEU A 106 -0.28 14.84 -9.01
CA LEU A 106 0.53 15.89 -8.38
C LEU A 106 2.03 15.66 -8.55
N ILE A 107 2.49 14.42 -8.59
CA ILE A 107 3.90 14.02 -8.67
C ILE A 107 4.06 12.90 -9.72
N PRO A 108 3.95 13.22 -11.02
CA PRO A 108 3.92 12.21 -12.08
C PRO A 108 5.22 11.42 -12.22
N VAL A 109 6.36 12.01 -11.85
CA VAL A 109 7.67 11.33 -11.84
C VAL A 109 7.95 10.84 -10.42
N SER A 110 7.35 9.72 -10.03
CA SER A 110 7.43 9.18 -8.67
C SER A 110 7.21 7.67 -8.60
N GLY A 111 7.36 7.09 -7.41
CA GLY A 111 7.08 5.68 -7.15
C GLY A 111 5.59 5.29 -7.18
N PHE A 112 4.66 6.24 -7.35
CA PHE A 112 3.21 5.95 -7.36
C PHE A 112 2.79 4.97 -8.47
N TRP A 113 3.54 4.93 -9.58
CA TRP A 113 3.34 3.94 -10.65
C TRP A 113 3.51 2.49 -10.18
N LEU A 114 4.43 2.24 -9.23
CA LEU A 114 4.72 0.89 -8.75
C LEU A 114 3.58 0.35 -7.90
N VAL A 115 2.96 1.21 -7.08
CA VAL A 115 1.87 0.83 -6.17
C VAL A 115 0.51 0.80 -6.87
N LEU A 116 0.37 1.39 -8.07
CA LEU A 116 -0.83 1.30 -8.90
C LEU A 116 -1.18 -0.15 -9.22
N ILE A 117 -0.20 -0.94 -9.66
CA ILE A 117 -0.40 -2.33 -10.10
C ILE A 117 -0.98 -3.20 -8.97
N PRO A 118 -0.34 -3.34 -7.80
CA PRO A 118 -0.89 -4.16 -6.73
C PRO A 118 -2.20 -3.60 -6.15
N SER A 119 -2.39 -2.27 -6.12
CA SER A 119 -3.66 -1.65 -5.72
C SER A 119 -4.82 -2.03 -6.65
N ALA A 120 -4.57 -2.01 -7.95
CA ALA A 120 -5.57 -2.38 -8.95
C ALA A 120 -5.89 -3.89 -8.88
N MET A 121 -4.88 -4.74 -8.68
CA MET A 121 -5.09 -6.18 -8.45
C MET A 121 -5.95 -6.47 -7.22
N MET A 122 -5.72 -5.76 -6.10
CA MET A 122 -6.59 -5.84 -4.92
C MET A 122 -8.02 -5.45 -5.27
N PHE A 123 -8.21 -4.35 -6.00
CA PHE A 123 -9.53 -3.86 -6.38
C PHE A 123 -10.30 -4.87 -7.23
N TRP A 124 -9.66 -5.46 -8.25
CA TRP A 124 -10.31 -6.47 -9.09
C TRP A 124 -10.67 -7.72 -8.30
N SER A 125 -9.78 -8.20 -7.42
CA SER A 125 -10.06 -9.33 -6.54
C SER A 125 -11.31 -9.09 -5.66
N SER A 126 -11.38 -7.92 -5.03
CA SER A 126 -12.50 -7.53 -4.18
C SER A 126 -13.80 -7.31 -4.96
N LYS A 127 -13.74 -6.73 -6.16
CA LYS A 127 -14.90 -6.53 -7.03
C LYS A 127 -15.53 -7.86 -7.46
N THR A 128 -14.70 -8.83 -7.86
CA THR A 128 -15.18 -10.17 -8.21
C THR A 128 -15.86 -10.86 -7.02
N ALA A 129 -15.30 -10.73 -5.82
CA ALA A 129 -15.90 -11.31 -4.62
C ALA A 129 -17.27 -10.70 -4.29
N LYS A 130 -17.40 -9.37 -4.32
CA LYS A 130 -18.67 -8.68 -4.08
C LYS A 130 -19.74 -9.04 -5.11
N SER A 131 -19.36 -9.17 -6.39
CA SER A 131 -20.27 -9.58 -7.45
C SER A 131 -20.85 -10.98 -7.24
N ASN A 132 -20.01 -11.93 -6.81
CA ASN A 132 -20.46 -13.30 -6.56
C ASN A 132 -21.42 -13.37 -5.37
N ALA A 133 -21.12 -12.68 -4.27
CA ALA A 133 -21.98 -12.64 -3.09
C ALA A 133 -23.37 -12.07 -3.42
N ASN A 134 -23.44 -11.00 -4.23
CA ASN A 134 -24.72 -10.44 -4.67
C ASN A 134 -25.53 -11.41 -5.54
N ALA A 135 -24.86 -12.19 -6.39
CA ALA A 135 -25.52 -13.19 -7.24
C ALA A 135 -26.08 -14.36 -6.42
N GLU A 136 -25.35 -14.84 -5.42
CA GLU A 136 -25.80 -15.89 -4.49
C GLU A 136 -27.05 -15.45 -3.73
N LEU A 137 -27.03 -14.23 -3.16
CA LEU A 137 -28.18 -13.64 -2.47
C LEU A 137 -29.42 -13.49 -3.38
N TYR A 138 -29.21 -13.12 -4.65
CA TYR A 138 -30.29 -13.01 -5.62
C TYR A 138 -30.94 -14.37 -5.91
N LEU A 139 -30.14 -15.42 -6.08
CA LEU A 139 -30.62 -16.78 -6.30
C LEU A 139 -31.32 -17.37 -5.07
N GLU A 140 -30.82 -17.08 -3.87
CA GLU A 140 -31.46 -17.49 -2.61
C GLU A 140 -32.86 -16.88 -2.50
N ASN A 141 -32.99 -15.57 -2.75
CA ASN A 141 -34.29 -14.88 -2.70
C ASN A 141 -35.30 -15.46 -3.71
N LEU A 142 -34.86 -15.80 -4.94
CA LEU A 142 -35.73 -16.41 -5.96
C LEU A 142 -36.24 -17.81 -5.60
N ASN A 143 -35.52 -18.57 -4.76
CA ASN A 143 -35.93 -19.90 -4.34
C ASN A 143 -36.88 -19.89 -3.12
N HIS A 144 -37.10 -18.73 -2.53
CA HIS A 144 -37.98 -18.53 -1.37
C HIS A 144 -39.31 -17.82 -1.71
N GLU A 145 -39.53 -17.47 -2.98
CA GLU A 145 -40.80 -17.01 -3.56
C GLU A 145 -41.58 -18.16 -4.22
#